data_AF-A0A542TGY5-F1
#
_entry.id   AF-A0A542TGY5-F1
#
_cell.length_a   1.000
_cell.length_b   1.000
_cell.length_c   1.000
_cell.angle_alpha   90.00
_cell.angle_beta   90.00
_cell.angle_gamma   90.00
#
_symmetry.space_group_name_H-M   'P 1'
#
loop_
_entity.id
_entity.type
_entity.pdbx_description
1 polymer ?
#
loop_
_entity_poly.entity_id
_entity_poly.type
_entity_poly.pdbx_seq_one_letter_code
_entity_poly.pdbx_strand_id
1 'polypeptide(L)'
;MTITEHPLVRSYLSAVTRETAGLSPERRNELLADLEEHIAVALAAKPATGDDQVRTVLARLGAPRTIAATALGEELPAPRTSQSRTLQDGARECVPGPRSSAGRRPIVRA
;
A
#
# COMPACT_ATOMS: atom_id res chain seq x y z
N MET A 1 20.23 -8.63 -26.43
CA MET A 1 19.21 -9.31 -25.61
C MET A 1 18.91 -8.39 -24.45
N THR A 2 17.84 -7.60 -24.56
CA THR A 2 17.45 -6.60 -23.56
C THR A 2 16.99 -7.32 -22.30
N ILE A 3 17.32 -6.76 -21.14
CA ILE A 3 17.14 -7.41 -19.83
C ILE A 3 15.66 -7.66 -19.48
N THR A 4 14.74 -6.94 -20.15
CA THR A 4 13.28 -7.11 -20.10
C THR A 4 12.76 -8.36 -20.81
N GLU A 5 13.53 -8.95 -21.73
CA GLU A 5 13.16 -10.21 -22.42
C GLU A 5 13.29 -11.45 -21.53
N HIS A 6 13.79 -11.29 -20.30
CA HIS A 6 13.97 -12.38 -19.36
C HIS A 6 12.62 -13.07 -19.04
N PRO A 7 12.53 -14.41 -19.08
CA PRO A 7 11.26 -15.14 -18.95
C PRO A 7 10.51 -14.83 -17.65
N LEU A 8 11.23 -14.65 -16.53
CA LEU A 8 10.64 -14.22 -15.26
C LEU A 8 9.99 -12.83 -15.33
N VAL A 9 10.64 -11.87 -16.00
CA VAL A 9 10.11 -10.51 -16.19
C VAL A 9 8.86 -10.56 -17.06
N ARG A 10 8.91 -11.29 -18.18
CA ARG A 10 7.75 -11.46 -19.09
C ARG A 10 6.57 -12.12 -18.39
N SER A 11 6.82 -13.14 -17.57
CA SER A 11 5.77 -13.80 -16.78
C SER A 11 5.15 -12.85 -15.75
N TYR A 12 5.99 -12.02 -15.12
CA TYR A 12 5.53 -11.02 -14.16
C TYR A 12 4.65 -9.96 -14.81
N LEU A 13 5.11 -9.35 -15.91
CA LEU A 13 4.34 -8.34 -16.64
C LEU A 13 3.04 -8.91 -17.21
N SER A 14 3.04 -10.15 -17.69
CA SER A 14 1.81 -10.83 -18.13
C SER A 14 0.80 -10.99 -16.99
N ALA A 15 1.27 -11.32 -15.78
CA ALA A 15 0.41 -11.38 -14.60
C ALA A 15 -0.16 -10.00 -14.24
N VAL A 16 0.67 -8.94 -14.26
CA VAL A 16 0.20 -7.56 -14.02
C VAL A 16 -0.86 -7.17 -15.04
N THR A 17 -0.65 -7.44 -16.34
CA THR A 17 -1.63 -7.17 -17.40
C THR A 17 -2.97 -7.85 -17.14
N ARG A 18 -2.96 -9.10 -16.65
CA ARG A 18 -4.18 -9.84 -16.31
C ARG A 18 -4.92 -9.23 -15.12
N GLU A 19 -4.20 -8.86 -14.07
CA GLU A 19 -4.80 -8.30 -12.85
C GLU A 19 -5.29 -6.85 -13.06
N THR A 20 -4.69 -6.12 -14.00
CA THR A 20 -5.06 -4.76 -14.41
C THR A 20 -6.07 -4.74 -15.56
N ALA A 21 -6.71 -5.87 -15.88
CA ALA A 21 -7.74 -5.95 -16.90
C ALA A 21 -8.93 -5.00 -16.65
N GLY A 22 -9.14 -4.57 -15.39
CA GLY A 22 -10.16 -3.59 -15.02
C GLY A 22 -9.83 -2.13 -15.33
N LEU A 23 -8.57 -1.79 -15.62
CA LEU A 23 -8.15 -0.42 -15.98
C LEU A 23 -8.40 -0.12 -17.47
N SER A 24 -8.49 1.17 -17.81
CA SER A 24 -8.36 1.64 -19.20
C SER A 24 -7.06 1.15 -19.85
N PRO A 25 -7.06 0.83 -21.15
CA PRO A 25 -5.85 0.34 -21.85
C PRO A 25 -4.69 1.35 -21.80
N GLU A 26 -4.98 2.65 -21.89
CA GLU A 26 -3.97 3.70 -21.75
C GLU A 26 -3.30 3.65 -20.38
N ARG A 27 -4.09 3.64 -19.30
CA ARG A 27 -3.55 3.59 -17.93
C ARG A 27 -2.77 2.30 -17.65
N ARG A 28 -3.21 1.18 -18.23
CA ARG A 28 -2.49 -0.10 -18.14
C ARG A 28 -1.13 -0.02 -18.84
N ASN A 29 -1.08 0.54 -20.05
CA ASN A 29 0.17 0.66 -20.79
C ASN A 29 1.17 1.57 -20.07
N GLU A 30 0.70 2.68 -19.51
CA GLU A 30 1.53 3.57 -18.69
C GLU A 30 2.14 2.82 -17.50
N LEU A 31 1.32 2.05 -16.77
CA LEU A 31 1.81 1.26 -15.64
C LEU A 31 2.83 0.20 -16.07
N LEU A 32 2.61 -0.47 -17.20
CA LEU A 32 3.54 -1.46 -17.71
C LEU A 32 4.87 -0.83 -18.13
N ALA A 33 4.84 0.31 -18.83
CA ALA A 33 6.04 1.04 -19.24
C ALA A 33 6.86 1.49 -18.02
N ASP A 34 6.20 2.02 -16.99
CA ASP A 34 6.84 2.45 -15.74
C ASP A 34 7.51 1.27 -15.02
N LEU A 35 6.82 0.11 -14.94
CA LEU A 35 7.38 -1.12 -14.37
C LEU A 35 8.55 -1.66 -15.20
N GLU A 36 8.45 -1.65 -16.52
CA GLU A 36 9.53 -2.08 -17.42
C GLU A 36 10.78 -1.22 -17.24
N GLU A 37 10.61 0.10 -17.17
CA GLU A 37 11.71 1.03 -16.90
C GLU A 37 12.33 0.79 -15.52
N HIS A 38 11.50 0.67 -14.48
CA HIS A 38 11.98 0.44 -13.12
C HIS A 38 12.80 -0.87 -13.02
N ILE A 39 12.29 -1.94 -13.63
CA ILE A 39 12.98 -3.23 -13.68
C ILE A 39 14.31 -3.08 -14.44
N ALA A 40 14.31 -2.43 -15.60
CA ALA A 40 15.52 -2.23 -16.38
C ALA A 40 16.59 -1.45 -15.60
N VAL A 41 16.21 -0.37 -14.92
CA VAL A 41 17.12 0.44 -14.09
C VAL A 41 17.66 -0.37 -12.91
N ALA A 42 16.78 -1.10 -12.20
CA ALA A 42 17.17 -1.90 -11.05
C ALA A 42 18.16 -3.04 -11.42
N LEU A 43 17.93 -3.68 -12.57
CA LEU A 43 18.80 -4.74 -13.07
C LEU A 43 20.13 -4.19 -13.62
N ALA A 44 20.11 -3.00 -14.23
CA ALA A 44 21.32 -2.33 -14.72
C ALA A 44 22.24 -1.86 -13.57
N ALA A 45 21.68 -1.46 -12.43
CA ALA A 45 22.45 -1.00 -11.26
C ALA A 45 23.37 -2.08 -10.68
N LYS A 46 23.05 -3.36 -10.90
CA LYS A 46 23.89 -4.47 -10.46
C LYS A 46 23.78 -5.60 -11.48
N PRO A 47 24.57 -5.57 -12.58
CA PRO A 47 24.51 -6.62 -13.60
C PRO A 47 24.88 -7.95 -12.95
N ALA A 48 23.87 -8.77 -12.68
CA ALA A 48 24.04 -10.13 -12.18
C ALA A 48 23.40 -11.06 -13.20
N THR A 49 24.13 -12.10 -13.55
CA THR A 49 23.85 -12.92 -14.74
C THR A 49 22.90 -14.09 -14.44
N GLY A 50 21.87 -13.90 -13.60
CA GLY A 50 21.05 -15.03 -13.17
C GLY A 50 19.66 -14.71 -12.62
N ASP A 51 18.80 -15.73 -12.69
CA ASP A 51 17.40 -15.71 -12.25
C ASP A 51 17.19 -15.22 -10.81
N ASP A 52 18.11 -15.52 -9.89
CA ASP A 52 17.99 -15.13 -8.47
C ASP A 52 17.97 -13.62 -8.26
N GLN A 53 18.77 -12.88 -9.03
CA GLN A 53 18.79 -11.42 -8.93
C GLN A 53 17.51 -10.83 -9.55
N VAL A 54 17.03 -11.40 -10.66
CA VAL A 54 15.73 -11.02 -11.24
C VAL A 54 14.60 -11.28 -10.25
N ARG A 55 14.58 -12.44 -9.58
CA ARG A 55 13.62 -12.75 -8.50
C ARG A 55 13.71 -11.77 -7.35
N THR A 56 14.91 -11.36 -6.96
CA THR A 56 15.12 -10.39 -5.88
C THR A 56 14.53 -9.02 -6.24
N VAL A 57 14.76 -8.55 -7.48
CA VAL A 57 14.17 -7.28 -7.97
C VAL A 57 12.64 -7.39 -8.01
N LEU A 58 12.09 -8.47 -8.57
CA LEU A 58 10.64 -8.69 -8.62
C LEU A 58 10.01 -8.80 -7.23
N ALA A 59 10.67 -9.48 -6.29
CA ALA A 59 10.19 -9.60 -4.91
C ALA A 59 10.14 -8.23 -4.20
N ARG A 60 11.07 -7.32 -4.55
CA ARG A 60 11.07 -5.94 -4.03
C ARG A 60 9.92 -5.09 -4.59
N LEU A 61 9.54 -5.32 -5.85
CA LEU A 61 8.36 -4.68 -6.46
C LEU A 61 7.06 -5.19 -5.82
N GLY A 62 7.03 -6.46 -5.42
CA GLY A 62 5.91 -7.09 -4.73
C GLY A 62 5.06 -7.97 -5.66
N ALA A 63 3.87 -8.33 -5.21
CA ALA A 63 2.99 -9.21 -5.97
C ALA A 63 2.25 -8.42 -7.09
N PRO A 64 2.09 -8.99 -8.30
CA PRO A 64 1.35 -8.35 -9.40
C PRO A 64 -0.04 -7.86 -9.00
N ARG A 65 -0.75 -8.67 -8.20
CA ARG A 65 -2.09 -8.36 -7.70
C ARG A 65 -2.11 -7.16 -6.75
N THR A 66 -1.07 -6.99 -5.92
CA THR A 66 -0.95 -5.84 -5.02
C THR A 66 -0.76 -4.56 -5.82
N ILE A 67 0.12 -4.58 -6.83
CA ILE A 67 0.34 -3.42 -7.70
C ILE A 67 -0.94 -3.06 -8.46
N ALA A 68 -1.62 -4.06 -9.03
CA ALA A 68 -2.87 -3.86 -9.75
C ALA A 68 -3.98 -3.29 -8.85
N ALA A 69 -4.12 -3.79 -7.62
CA ALA A 69 -5.12 -3.30 -6.67
C ALA A 69 -4.89 -1.83 -6.30
N THR A 70 -3.63 -1.42 -6.11
CA THR A 70 -3.27 -0.02 -5.89
C THR A 70 -3.67 0.84 -7.08
N ALA A 71 -3.27 0.46 -8.30
CA ALA A 71 -3.58 1.21 -9.51
C ALA A 71 -5.09 1.34 -9.79
N LEU A 72 -5.86 0.27 -9.54
CA LEU A 72 -7.33 0.29 -9.64
C LEU A 72 -7.96 1.21 -8.58
N GLY A 73 -7.40 1.25 -7.38
CA GLY A 73 -7.86 2.14 -6.31
C GLY A 73 -7.55 3.62 -6.57
N GLU A 74 -6.57 3.94 -7.40
CA GLU A 74 -6.21 5.30 -7.81
C GLU A 74 -7.05 5.84 -8.99
N GLU A 75 -7.59 4.97 -9.86
CA GLU A 75 -8.44 5.36 -10.99
C GLU A 75 -9.86 5.74 -10.54
N LEU A 76 -10.40 5.00 -9.56
CA LEU A 76 -11.59 5.43 -8.85
C LEU A 76 -11.23 6.73 -8.11
N PRO A 77 -12.01 7.82 -8.25
CA PRO A 77 -11.85 8.98 -7.38
C PRO A 77 -12.21 8.51 -5.96
N ALA A 78 -11.21 8.02 -5.23
CA ALA A 78 -11.39 7.56 -3.88
C ALA A 78 -11.94 8.74 -3.07
N PRO A 79 -13.07 8.59 -2.33
CA PRO A 79 -13.25 9.45 -1.17
C PRO A 79 -12.01 9.24 -0.33
N ARG A 80 -11.33 10.35 0.00
CA ARG A 80 -10.06 10.34 0.72
C ARG A 80 -10.26 9.70 2.09
N THR A 81 -10.11 8.40 2.17
CA THR A 81 -10.17 7.67 3.44
C THR A 81 -8.96 6.76 3.52
N SER A 82 -8.18 7.01 4.58
CA SER A 82 -7.25 6.07 5.18
C SER A 82 -5.79 6.10 4.70
N GLN A 83 -5.24 7.31 4.53
CA GLN A 83 -3.81 7.57 4.76
C GLN A 83 -3.58 8.27 6.12
N SER A 84 -4.56 8.19 7.03
CA SER A 84 -4.46 8.71 8.40
C SER A 84 -3.59 7.81 9.27
N ARG A 85 -2.29 7.80 8.96
CA ARG A 85 -1.22 7.59 9.94
C ARG A 85 -1.24 8.80 10.90
N THR A 86 -2.24 8.88 11.78
CA THR A 86 -2.36 10.02 12.74
C THR A 86 -2.88 9.62 14.13
N LEU A 87 -3.20 8.36 14.40
CA LEU A 87 -3.65 7.95 15.75
C LEU A 87 -2.99 6.64 16.17
N GLN A 88 -1.66 6.64 16.22
CA GLN A 88 -0.91 5.66 16.99
C GLN A 88 -0.59 6.31 18.33
N ASP A 89 -1.28 5.81 19.36
CA ASP A 89 -0.82 5.73 20.74
C ASP A 89 -0.61 7.04 21.51
N GLY A 90 -1.69 7.52 22.13
CA GLY A 90 -1.64 8.65 23.06
C GLY A 90 -2.96 8.95 23.78
N ALA A 91 -3.93 8.04 23.76
CA ALA A 91 -5.12 8.15 24.59
C ALA A 91 -4.80 7.69 26.02
N ARG A 92 -4.05 8.52 26.75
CA ARG A 92 -4.15 8.54 28.22
C ARG A 92 -5.48 9.20 28.58
N GLU A 93 -6.51 8.36 28.54
CA GLU A 93 -7.73 8.39 29.35
C GLU A 93 -8.11 9.76 29.99
N CYS A 94 -9.00 10.48 29.32
CA CYS A 94 -9.88 11.45 29.98
C CYS A 94 -10.93 10.67 30.79
N VAL A 95 -10.77 10.59 32.11
CA VAL A 95 -11.85 10.18 33.00
C VAL A 95 -12.67 11.43 33.37
N PRO A 96 -13.96 11.53 33.00
CA PRO A 96 -14.83 12.61 33.44
C PRO A 96 -15.22 12.41 34.91
N GLY A 97 -14.96 13.43 35.73
CA GLY A 97 -15.37 13.44 37.14
C GLY A 97 -16.89 13.53 37.30
N PRO A 98 -17.50 12.86 38.28
CA PRO A 98 -18.88 13.13 38.65
C PRO A 98 -18.96 14.35 39.58
N ARG A 99 -19.96 15.15 39.26
CA ARG A 99 -20.37 16.40 39.90
C ARG A 99 -20.81 16.18 41.34
N SER A 100 -20.41 17.14 42.17
CA SER A 100 -21.06 17.63 43.37
C SER A 100 -22.55 17.25 43.51
N SER A 101 -22.88 16.48 44.54
CA SER A 101 -24.22 16.41 45.12
C SER A 101 -24.18 17.07 46.50
N ALA A 102 -24.59 18.34 46.51
CA ALA A 102 -24.87 19.11 47.70
C ALA A 102 -26.01 18.50 48.53
N GLY A 103 -25.90 18.60 49.85
CA GLY A 103 -27.04 18.85 50.74
C GLY A 103 -27.70 17.64 51.38
N ARG A 104 -27.33 17.37 52.64
CA ARG A 104 -28.33 16.99 53.65
C ARG A 104 -27.94 17.54 55.04
N ARG A 105 -28.82 18.42 55.53
CA ARG A 105 -28.78 19.14 56.81
C ARG A 105 -29.05 18.20 58.02
N PRO A 106 -28.85 18.68 59.27
CA PRO A 106 -28.51 17.88 60.44
C PRO A 106 -29.75 17.39 61.22
N ILE A 107 -29.58 16.38 62.08
CA ILE A 107 -30.48 16.13 63.21
C ILE A 107 -29.72 15.77 64.48
N VAL A 108 -30.10 16.46 65.55
CA VAL A 108 -29.74 16.30 66.95
C VAL A 108 -30.45 15.07 67.57
N ARG A 109 -29.75 14.33 68.44
CA ARG A 109 -30.24 13.49 69.56
C ARG A 109 -29.08 12.57 70.00
N ALA A 110 -28.78 12.30 71.26
CA ALA A 110 -29.37 12.65 72.55
C ALA A 110 -28.24 12.65 73.60
#